data_AF-C5K4M9-F1
#
_entry.id   AF-C5K4M9-F1
#
_cell.length_a   1.000
_cell.length_b   1.000
_cell.length_c   1.000
_cell.angle_alpha   90.00
_cell.angle_beta   90.00
_cell.angle_gamma   90.00
#
_symmetry.space_group_name_H-M   'P 1'
#
loop_
_entity.id
_entity.type
_entity.pdbx_description
1 polymer ?
#
loop_
_entity_poly.entity_id
_entity_poly.type
_entity_poly.pdbx_seq_one_letter_code
_entity_poly.pdbx_strand_id
1 'polypeptide(L)'
;MLPPKLSSSPVFSDTEYHAQPSIRPGMWASVSSKYQPYKCVSHFECPGGPAGQCAARRTGTACTLCEEGYFRFNGACRECSPSHRLTLIAVLVLMAAFCYATYHMTGGSTMLHQVTTLLGVTMSLGHIIKYLQLMALFGLILFEWHISSIDDNSWSSLLKALRLALFDFTEVLSLDCWANGISPLASYTIRMLIPVFLYGSSVIASSVALDGGTHYEWEHLSLANSIGQITQALFIPIVVSSLAPLQCFSHPSRDAQSVLQYPEQLCEGGEYWAMVGIGIAGLLIYVIGFVCLVFWATLWVGELCETDPSYMKRFRFLFYRFRQDRYYWSTIIVTQNMALSLVPFIKVDDMYVK
;
A
#
# COMPACT_ATOMS: atom_id res chain seq x y z
N MET A 1 -53.98 -52.70 40.71
CA MET A 1 -53.73 -52.29 39.31
C MET A 1 -52.45 -51.48 39.30
N LEU A 2 -51.35 -52.11 38.92
CA LEU A 2 -50.01 -51.52 38.81
C LEU A 2 -49.64 -51.52 37.32
N PRO A 3 -49.07 -50.44 36.77
CA PRO A 3 -48.73 -50.37 35.36
C PRO A 3 -47.53 -51.26 35.02
N PRO A 4 -47.42 -51.72 33.76
CA PRO A 4 -46.38 -52.65 33.33
C PRO A 4 -45.00 -51.98 33.24
N LYS A 5 -43.96 -52.78 33.48
CA LYS A 5 -42.54 -52.43 33.36
C LYS A 5 -42.24 -51.81 31.99
N LEU A 6 -41.68 -50.60 31.98
CA LEU A 6 -41.02 -50.06 30.78
C LEU A 6 -39.81 -50.93 30.46
N SER A 7 -39.82 -51.48 29.25
CA SER A 7 -38.71 -52.19 28.64
C SER A 7 -37.56 -51.24 28.34
N SER A 8 -36.36 -51.72 28.64
CA SER A 8 -35.09 -51.45 27.96
C SER A 8 -34.75 -49.99 27.67
N SER A 9 -33.82 -49.46 28.47
CA SER A 9 -32.88 -48.41 28.09
C SER A 9 -32.35 -48.64 26.66
N PRO A 10 -32.22 -47.59 25.82
CA PRO A 10 -31.51 -47.74 24.57
C PRO A 10 -30.05 -48.05 24.88
N VAL A 11 -29.61 -49.22 24.45
CA VAL A 11 -28.20 -49.57 24.32
C VAL A 11 -27.63 -48.57 23.31
N PHE A 12 -26.79 -47.65 23.78
CA PHE A 12 -25.97 -46.83 22.88
C PHE A 12 -25.08 -47.79 22.11
N SER A 13 -25.34 -47.92 20.81
CA SER A 13 -24.50 -48.65 19.89
C SER A 13 -23.22 -47.85 19.68
N ASP A 14 -22.12 -48.31 20.25
CA ASP A 14 -20.77 -47.82 20.00
C ASP A 14 -20.34 -48.13 18.56
N THR A 15 -20.86 -47.40 17.56
CA THR A 15 -20.25 -47.19 16.23
C THR A 15 -21.02 -46.14 15.40
N GLU A 16 -21.39 -44.99 15.98
CA GLU A 16 -21.55 -43.80 15.14
C GLU A 16 -20.18 -43.14 14.99
N TYR A 17 -19.47 -43.49 13.92
CA TYR A 17 -18.35 -42.67 13.46
C TYR A 17 -18.92 -41.29 13.14
N HIS A 18 -18.78 -40.33 14.06
CA HIS A 18 -19.08 -38.94 13.76
C HIS A 18 -18.21 -38.53 12.56
N ALA A 19 -18.86 -38.25 11.41
CA ALA A 19 -18.19 -37.73 10.24
C ALA A 19 -17.38 -36.49 10.66
N GLN A 20 -16.08 -36.48 10.37
CA GLN A 20 -15.26 -35.31 10.68
C GLN A 20 -15.86 -34.08 10.00
N PRO A 21 -16.05 -32.96 10.73
CA PRO A 21 -16.58 -31.76 10.12
C PRO A 21 -15.63 -31.29 9.02
N SER A 22 -16.17 -31.12 7.81
CA SER A 22 -15.42 -30.56 6.69
C SER A 22 -15.42 -29.03 6.75
N ILE A 23 -14.32 -28.44 6.31
CA ILE A 23 -14.17 -26.99 6.25
C ILE A 23 -14.99 -26.49 5.05
N ARG A 24 -15.75 -25.41 5.25
CA ARG A 24 -16.56 -24.80 4.18
C ARG A 24 -15.65 -24.10 3.15
N PRO A 25 -16.06 -24.01 1.88
CA PRO A 25 -15.36 -23.16 0.90
C PRO A 25 -15.17 -21.73 1.39
N GLY A 26 -14.05 -21.10 1.04
CA GLY A 26 -13.66 -19.78 1.56
C GLY A 26 -13.06 -19.79 2.97
N MET A 27 -12.86 -20.98 3.56
CA MET A 27 -12.15 -21.16 4.82
C MET A 27 -11.04 -22.20 4.66
N TRP A 28 -10.03 -22.08 5.51
CA TRP A 28 -8.90 -23.01 5.60
C TRP A 28 -8.52 -23.24 7.06
N ALA A 29 -8.11 -24.45 7.42
CA ALA A 29 -7.59 -24.73 8.75
C ALA A 29 -6.33 -25.59 8.62
N SER A 30 -5.37 -25.37 9.51
CA SER A 30 -4.14 -26.19 9.55
C SER A 30 -4.45 -27.64 9.95
N VAL A 31 -3.62 -28.58 9.49
CA VAL A 31 -3.67 -29.99 9.90
C VAL A 31 -3.52 -30.14 11.42
N SER A 32 -2.74 -29.26 12.06
CA SER A 32 -2.52 -29.23 13.51
C SER A 32 -3.72 -28.68 14.29
N SER A 33 -4.46 -27.73 13.71
CA SER A 33 -5.57 -27.00 14.35
C SER A 33 -6.82 -27.03 13.47
N LYS A 34 -7.35 -28.24 13.21
CA LYS A 34 -8.47 -28.47 12.28
C LYS A 34 -9.78 -27.75 12.64
N TYR A 35 -9.95 -27.40 13.91
CA TYR A 35 -11.15 -26.73 14.45
C TYR A 35 -11.00 -25.21 14.57
N GLN A 36 -9.89 -24.63 14.10
CA GLN A 36 -9.64 -23.20 14.07
C GLN A 36 -9.54 -22.73 12.61
N PRO A 37 -10.69 -22.47 11.95
CA PRO A 37 -10.69 -22.02 10.58
C PRO A 37 -10.28 -20.56 10.47
N TYR A 38 -9.42 -20.30 9.48
CA TYR A 38 -9.07 -18.99 8.95
C TYR A 38 -9.96 -18.68 7.74
N LYS A 39 -10.32 -17.40 7.59
CA LYS A 39 -10.99 -16.90 6.38
C LYS A 39 -9.95 -16.65 5.32
N CYS A 40 -10.26 -17.04 4.09
CA CYS A 40 -9.45 -16.72 2.93
C CYS A 40 -9.97 -15.44 2.27
N VAL A 41 -9.10 -14.72 1.56
CA VAL A 41 -9.47 -13.44 0.90
C VAL A 41 -10.50 -13.69 -0.20
N SER A 42 -10.39 -14.82 -0.90
CA SER A 42 -11.37 -15.25 -1.88
C SER A 42 -11.71 -16.73 -1.73
N HIS A 43 -12.96 -17.07 -2.03
CA HIS A 43 -13.45 -18.45 -2.00
C HIS A 43 -12.76 -19.35 -3.04
N PHE A 44 -12.15 -18.77 -4.09
CA PHE A 44 -11.34 -19.51 -5.05
C PHE A 44 -9.95 -19.89 -4.52
N GLU A 45 -9.47 -19.25 -3.45
CA GLU A 45 -8.17 -19.58 -2.85
C GLU A 45 -8.28 -20.83 -1.98
N CYS A 46 -9.45 -21.01 -1.36
CA CYS A 46 -9.73 -22.09 -0.42
C CYS A 46 -10.96 -22.89 -0.87
N PRO A 47 -10.77 -24.05 -1.52
CA PRO A 47 -11.88 -24.90 -1.98
C PRO A 47 -12.70 -25.50 -0.82
N GLY A 48 -12.20 -25.40 0.41
CA GLY A 48 -12.74 -26.12 1.58
C GLY A 48 -12.31 -27.58 1.56
N GLY A 49 -12.94 -28.40 2.41
CA GLY A 49 -12.65 -29.82 2.54
C GLY A 49 -11.78 -30.15 3.77
N PRO A 50 -10.89 -31.16 3.70
CA PRO A 50 -10.01 -31.53 4.80
C PRO A 50 -9.00 -30.42 5.15
N ALA A 51 -8.58 -30.40 6.41
CA ALA A 51 -7.58 -29.45 6.91
C ALA A 51 -6.26 -29.54 6.12
N GLY A 52 -5.65 -28.38 5.87
CA GLY A 52 -4.42 -28.21 5.11
C GLY A 52 -4.59 -28.13 3.59
N GLN A 53 -5.81 -28.30 3.06
CA GLN A 53 -6.02 -28.29 1.61
C GLN A 53 -6.18 -26.88 1.05
N CYS A 54 -5.31 -26.52 0.10
CA CYS A 54 -5.37 -25.27 -0.67
C CYS A 54 -5.75 -25.52 -2.12
N ALA A 55 -6.17 -24.45 -2.82
CA ALA A 55 -6.28 -24.50 -4.28
C ALA A 55 -4.91 -24.79 -4.94
N ALA A 56 -4.92 -25.14 -6.23
CA ALA A 56 -3.71 -25.52 -6.94
C ALA A 56 -2.62 -24.43 -6.86
N ARG A 57 -1.37 -24.85 -6.62
CA ARG A 57 -0.17 -23.99 -6.57
C ARG A 57 -0.17 -22.97 -5.43
N ARG A 58 -0.98 -23.19 -4.39
CA ARG A 58 -1.06 -22.35 -3.19
C ARG A 58 -0.62 -23.08 -1.94
N THR A 59 0.01 -22.35 -1.04
CA THR A 59 0.51 -22.82 0.24
C THR A 59 0.35 -21.74 1.32
N GLY A 60 0.85 -22.02 2.52
CA GLY A 60 0.81 -21.07 3.64
C GLY A 60 -0.54 -20.98 4.34
N THR A 61 -0.57 -20.16 5.39
CA THR A 61 -1.77 -19.88 6.18
C THR A 61 -2.83 -19.22 5.30
N ALA A 62 -4.07 -19.71 5.38
CA ALA A 62 -5.19 -19.23 4.57
C ALA A 62 -4.96 -19.28 3.04
N CYS A 63 -4.00 -20.10 2.57
CA CYS A 63 -3.68 -20.30 1.15
C CYS A 63 -3.32 -19.02 0.38
N THR A 64 -2.72 -18.04 1.06
CA THR A 64 -2.41 -16.74 0.42
C THR A 64 -1.08 -16.77 -0.35
N LEU A 65 -0.18 -17.68 -0.01
CA LEU A 65 1.14 -17.79 -0.64
C LEU A 65 1.08 -18.70 -1.87
N CYS A 66 1.88 -18.37 -2.89
CA CYS A 66 2.11 -19.26 -4.01
C CYS A 66 3.28 -20.22 -3.72
N GLU A 67 3.27 -21.39 -4.36
CA GLU A 67 4.42 -22.32 -4.32
C GLU A 67 5.70 -21.68 -4.89
N GLU A 68 6.86 -22.25 -4.57
CA GLU A 68 8.14 -21.76 -5.09
C GLU A 68 8.17 -21.74 -6.63
N GLY A 69 8.65 -20.64 -7.20
CA GLY A 69 8.64 -20.42 -8.66
C GLY A 69 7.30 -19.93 -9.23
N TYR A 70 6.34 -19.60 -8.35
CA TYR A 70 5.06 -18.98 -8.71
C TYR A 70 4.86 -17.64 -8.00
N PHE A 71 4.10 -16.75 -8.63
CA PHE A 71 3.72 -15.46 -8.06
C PHE A 71 2.22 -15.22 -8.19
N ARG A 72 1.68 -14.34 -7.34
CA ARG A 72 0.26 -13.98 -7.38
C ARG A 72 -0.01 -12.98 -8.49
N PHE A 73 -0.92 -13.32 -9.40
CA PHE A 73 -1.42 -12.42 -10.43
C PHE A 73 -2.91 -12.65 -10.68
N ASN A 74 -3.73 -11.61 -10.55
CA ASN A 74 -5.19 -11.69 -10.70
C ASN A 74 -5.84 -12.77 -9.81
N GLY A 75 -5.35 -12.94 -8.58
CA GLY A 75 -5.91 -13.93 -7.65
C GLY A 75 -5.58 -15.39 -7.98
N ALA A 76 -4.68 -15.66 -8.95
CA ALA A 76 -4.15 -16.99 -9.27
C ALA A 76 -2.62 -17.02 -9.19
N CYS A 77 -2.05 -18.20 -8.94
CA CYS A 77 -0.60 -18.40 -8.93
C CYS A 77 -0.10 -18.75 -10.34
N ARG A 78 0.77 -17.90 -10.90
CA ARG A 78 1.34 -18.05 -12.24
C ARG A 78 2.84 -18.29 -12.17
N GLU A 79 3.38 -19.00 -13.17
CA GLU A 79 4.80 -19.38 -13.22
C GLU A 79 5.69 -18.15 -13.45
N CYS A 80 6.80 -18.10 -12.71
CA CYS A 80 7.80 -17.05 -12.85
C CYS A 80 8.54 -17.15 -14.19
N SER A 81 8.36 -16.15 -15.04
CA SER A 81 9.08 -15.97 -16.30
C SER A 81 10.34 -15.09 -16.12
N PRO A 82 11.40 -15.26 -16.94
CA PRO A 82 12.54 -14.35 -16.99
C PRO A 82 12.18 -12.88 -17.23
N SER A 83 11.03 -12.61 -17.87
CA SER A 83 10.54 -11.25 -18.14
C SER A 83 10.31 -10.42 -16.89
N HIS A 84 10.01 -11.03 -15.73
CA HIS A 84 9.79 -10.29 -14.47
C HIS A 84 11.05 -9.57 -14.00
N ARG A 85 12.25 -10.11 -14.29
CA ARG A 85 13.52 -9.40 -14.03
C ARG A 85 13.63 -8.13 -14.86
N LEU A 86 13.22 -8.19 -16.13
CA LEU A 86 13.22 -7.01 -17.01
C LEU A 86 12.19 -5.97 -16.53
N THR A 87 11.02 -6.40 -16.06
CA THR A 87 10.01 -5.50 -15.49
C THR A 87 10.55 -4.73 -14.29
N LEU A 88 11.23 -5.41 -13.35
CA LEU A 88 11.85 -4.74 -12.21
C LEU A 88 12.88 -3.69 -12.65
N ILE A 89 13.78 -4.06 -13.56
CA ILE A 89 14.80 -3.14 -14.09
C ILE A 89 14.13 -1.94 -14.76
N ALA A 90 13.09 -2.17 -15.57
CA ALA A 90 12.35 -1.10 -16.24
C ALA A 90 11.69 -0.15 -15.22
N VAL A 91 11.07 -0.67 -14.16
CA VAL A 91 10.47 0.15 -13.10
C VAL A 91 11.53 0.96 -12.36
N LEU A 92 12.67 0.37 -12.01
CA LEU A 92 13.80 1.07 -11.37
C LEU A 92 14.34 2.19 -12.26
N VAL A 93 14.51 1.95 -13.56
CA VAL A 93 14.95 2.95 -14.54
C VAL A 93 13.92 4.08 -14.68
N LEU A 94 12.62 3.76 -14.73
CA LEU A 94 11.56 4.76 -14.78
C LEU A 94 11.52 5.63 -13.52
N MET A 95 11.74 5.04 -12.34
CA MET A 95 11.84 5.78 -11.08
C MET A 95 13.06 6.71 -11.05
N ALA A 96 14.22 6.24 -11.51
CA ALA A 96 15.43 7.07 -11.61
C ALA A 96 15.24 8.21 -12.63
N ALA A 97 14.67 7.93 -13.79
CA ALA A 97 14.34 8.93 -14.81
C ALA A 97 13.35 9.99 -14.28
N PHE A 98 12.35 9.57 -13.49
CA PHE A 98 11.44 10.48 -12.80
C PHE A 98 12.17 11.38 -11.79
N CYS A 99 13.09 10.84 -10.99
CA CYS A 99 13.90 11.62 -10.05
C CYS A 99 14.80 12.63 -10.78
N TYR A 100 15.42 12.23 -11.88
CA TYR A 100 16.24 13.12 -12.72
C TYR A 100 15.39 14.22 -13.35
N ALA A 101 14.22 13.89 -13.91
CA ALA A 101 13.32 14.86 -14.52
C ALA A 101 12.82 15.90 -13.50
N THR A 102 12.37 15.45 -12.33
CA THR A 102 11.91 16.36 -11.26
C THR A 102 13.02 17.29 -10.78
N TYR A 103 14.25 16.79 -10.66
CA TYR A 103 15.43 17.61 -10.34
C TYR A 103 15.70 18.71 -11.37
N HIS A 104 15.70 18.39 -12.66
CA HIS A 104 15.92 19.41 -13.69
C HIS A 104 14.76 20.40 -13.80
N MET A 105 13.53 19.95 -13.56
CA MET A 105 12.35 20.81 -13.53
C MET A 105 12.35 21.80 -12.36
N THR A 106 12.97 21.44 -11.23
CA THR A 106 13.09 22.31 -10.04
C THR A 106 14.27 23.27 -10.08
N GLY A 107 15.27 23.01 -10.93
CA GLY A 107 16.52 23.80 -11.01
C GLY A 107 16.42 25.13 -11.79
N GLY A 108 15.24 25.51 -12.27
CA GLY A 108 15.04 26.76 -13.02
C GLY A 108 15.00 28.01 -12.13
N SER A 109 15.84 29.00 -12.46
CA SER A 109 16.04 30.23 -11.67
C SER A 109 14.85 31.21 -11.64
N THR A 110 13.92 31.10 -12.58
CA THR A 110 12.76 32.01 -12.67
C THR A 110 11.52 31.38 -12.04
N MET A 111 11.06 32.00 -10.94
CA MET A 111 9.66 31.91 -10.53
C MET A 111 8.87 32.67 -11.60
N LEU A 112 8.38 31.95 -12.61
CA LEU A 112 7.73 32.58 -13.74
C LEU A 112 6.46 33.28 -13.25
N HIS A 113 6.33 34.56 -13.58
CA HIS A 113 5.12 35.34 -13.30
C HIS A 113 3.90 34.81 -14.09
N GLN A 114 4.15 33.98 -15.11
CA GLN A 114 3.16 33.32 -15.95
C GLN A 114 3.40 31.80 -15.97
N VAL A 115 2.33 31.02 -15.88
CA VAL A 115 2.41 29.56 -16.00
C VAL A 115 2.84 29.22 -17.42
N THR A 116 4.05 28.68 -17.59
CA THR A 116 4.46 28.13 -18.89
C THR A 116 3.64 26.89 -19.22
N THR A 117 3.47 26.59 -20.51
CA THR A 117 2.72 25.42 -20.97
C THR A 117 3.22 24.12 -20.31
N LEU A 118 4.55 23.96 -20.19
CA LEU A 118 5.16 22.81 -19.52
C LEU A 118 4.79 22.73 -18.03
N LEU A 119 4.78 23.87 -17.34
CA LEU A 119 4.39 23.94 -15.93
C LEU A 119 2.90 23.57 -15.76
N GLY A 120 2.03 24.11 -16.62
CA GLY A 120 0.59 23.80 -16.61
C GLY A 120 0.30 22.32 -16.87
N VAL A 121 0.98 21.69 -17.84
CA VAL A 121 0.85 20.26 -18.13
C VAL A 121 1.29 19.41 -16.94
N THR A 122 2.45 19.70 -16.35
CA THR A 122 2.99 18.92 -15.22
C THR A 122 2.14 19.04 -13.97
N MET A 123 1.59 20.22 -13.70
CA MET A 123 0.60 20.43 -12.64
C MET A 123 -0.68 19.63 -12.90
N SER A 124 -1.18 19.64 -14.13
CA SER A 124 -2.41 18.93 -14.49
C SER A 124 -2.24 17.41 -14.34
N LEU A 125 -1.13 16.87 -14.85
CA LEU A 125 -0.75 15.46 -14.67
C LEU A 125 -0.64 15.10 -13.18
N GLY A 126 -0.01 15.95 -12.37
CA GLY A 126 0.08 15.75 -10.92
C GLY A 126 -1.28 15.71 -10.23
N HIS A 127 -2.25 16.53 -10.66
CA HIS A 127 -3.62 16.46 -10.14
C HIS A 127 -4.33 15.19 -10.59
N ILE A 128 -4.17 14.76 -11.85
CA ILE A 128 -4.75 13.50 -12.35
C ILE A 128 -4.27 12.33 -11.50
N ILE A 129 -2.95 12.24 -11.23
CA ILE A 129 -2.39 11.18 -10.39
C ILE A 129 -3.00 11.21 -8.98
N LYS A 130 -3.14 12.39 -8.36
CA LYS A 130 -3.77 12.54 -7.04
C LYS A 130 -5.24 12.11 -7.03
N TYR A 131 -6.01 12.44 -8.07
CA TYR A 131 -7.38 11.98 -8.18
C TYR A 131 -7.47 10.47 -8.39
N LEU A 132 -6.56 9.87 -9.18
CA LEU A 132 -6.45 8.42 -9.32
C LEU A 132 -6.09 7.76 -7.98
N GLN A 133 -5.18 8.35 -7.19
CA GLN A 133 -4.84 7.89 -5.84
C GLN A 133 -6.04 7.94 -4.89
N LEU A 134 -6.80 9.04 -4.90
CA LEU A 134 -8.02 9.16 -4.11
C LEU A 134 -9.09 8.16 -4.57
N MET A 135 -9.22 7.93 -5.87
CA MET A 135 -10.15 6.93 -6.41
C MET A 135 -9.75 5.50 -6.02
N ALA A 136 -8.45 5.21 -6.00
CA ALA A 136 -7.91 3.95 -5.53
C ALA A 136 -8.15 3.71 -4.04
N LEU A 137 -8.09 4.78 -3.24
CA LEU A 137 -8.42 4.74 -1.82
C LEU A 137 -9.88 4.32 -1.59
N PHE A 138 -10.83 4.80 -2.40
CA PHE A 138 -12.21 4.32 -2.34
C PHE A 138 -12.33 2.82 -2.67
N GLY A 139 -11.44 2.29 -3.51
CA GLY A 139 -11.33 0.85 -3.75
C GLY A 139 -11.02 0.02 -2.50
N LEU A 140 -10.30 0.59 -1.52
CA LEU A 140 -10.05 -0.07 -0.23
C LEU A 140 -11.30 -0.10 0.66
N ILE A 141 -12.20 0.88 0.52
CA ILE A 141 -13.42 1.02 1.34
C ILE A 141 -14.58 0.22 0.74
N LEU A 142 -14.75 0.28 -0.59
CA LEU A 142 -15.99 -0.12 -1.26
C LEU A 142 -16.01 -1.56 -1.82
N PHE A 143 -14.87 -2.26 -1.93
CA PHE A 143 -14.77 -3.40 -2.87
C PHE A 143 -14.25 -4.75 -2.32
N GLU A 144 -14.59 -5.12 -1.08
CA GLU A 144 -14.72 -6.56 -0.74
C GLU A 144 -16.17 -7.05 -0.69
N TRP A 145 -17.16 -6.16 -0.87
CA TRP A 145 -18.53 -6.61 -1.06
C TRP A 145 -18.74 -7.14 -2.49
N HIS A 146 -18.71 -8.48 -2.61
CA HIS A 146 -19.46 -9.25 -3.61
C HIS A 146 -18.93 -9.38 -5.06
N ILE A 147 -17.66 -9.08 -5.40
CA ILE A 147 -17.18 -9.23 -6.80
C ILE A 147 -16.17 -10.36 -7.00
N SER A 148 -15.94 -11.21 -5.99
CA SER A 148 -15.32 -12.51 -6.28
C SER A 148 -16.22 -13.41 -7.15
N SER A 149 -17.46 -13.03 -7.50
CA SER A 149 -18.34 -13.82 -8.38
C SER A 149 -18.56 -13.23 -9.78
N ILE A 150 -17.84 -12.19 -10.20
CA ILE A 150 -18.02 -11.64 -11.56
C ILE A 150 -16.72 -11.77 -12.34
N ASP A 151 -16.74 -12.76 -13.23
CA ASP A 151 -15.79 -12.99 -14.31
C ASP A 151 -15.36 -11.69 -15.03
N ASP A 152 -14.05 -11.55 -15.19
CA ASP A 152 -13.37 -10.98 -16.37
C ASP A 152 -13.97 -9.72 -17.03
N ASN A 153 -14.39 -8.73 -16.24
CA ASN A 153 -14.88 -7.45 -16.74
C ASN A 153 -13.86 -6.31 -16.58
N SER A 154 -14.01 -5.25 -17.41
CA SER A 154 -13.14 -4.07 -17.49
C SER A 154 -12.88 -3.36 -16.15
N TRP A 155 -13.74 -3.58 -15.15
CA TRP A 155 -13.60 -3.04 -13.80
C TRP A 155 -12.40 -3.61 -13.04
N SER A 156 -12.07 -4.89 -13.23
CA SER A 156 -10.90 -5.50 -12.59
C SER A 156 -9.59 -4.85 -13.04
N SER A 157 -9.49 -4.49 -14.32
CA SER A 157 -8.34 -3.78 -14.89
C SER A 157 -8.23 -2.34 -14.39
N LEU A 158 -9.37 -1.64 -14.25
CA LEU A 158 -9.41 -0.30 -13.67
C LEU A 158 -8.98 -0.32 -12.20
N LEU A 159 -9.48 -1.26 -11.39
CA LEU A 159 -9.09 -1.39 -9.98
C LEU A 159 -7.59 -1.71 -9.82
N LYS A 160 -7.01 -2.52 -10.71
CA LYS A 160 -5.55 -2.76 -10.73
C LYS A 160 -4.76 -1.51 -11.09
N ALA A 161 -5.19 -0.76 -12.11
CA ALA A 161 -4.57 0.51 -12.48
C ALA A 161 -4.65 1.53 -11.33
N LEU A 162 -5.75 1.53 -10.59
CA LEU A 162 -5.92 2.36 -9.39
C LEU A 162 -4.99 1.92 -8.24
N ARG A 163 -4.81 0.62 -7.98
CA ARG A 163 -3.83 0.13 -6.98
C ARG A 163 -2.39 0.55 -7.32
N LEU A 164 -2.03 0.56 -8.61
CA LEU A 164 -0.74 1.10 -9.05
C LEU A 164 -0.59 2.60 -8.77
N ALA A 165 -1.68 3.35 -8.81
CA ALA A 165 -1.65 4.77 -8.41
C ALA A 165 -1.29 4.93 -6.92
N LEU A 166 -1.61 3.94 -6.07
CA LEU A 166 -1.16 3.86 -4.66
C LEU A 166 0.29 3.34 -4.52
N PHE A 167 1.05 3.22 -5.62
CA PHE A 167 2.42 2.69 -5.63
C PHE A 167 2.52 1.29 -5.00
N ASP A 168 1.43 0.50 -5.06
CA ASP A 168 1.45 -0.90 -4.69
C ASP A 168 1.93 -1.72 -5.89
N PHE A 169 3.24 -1.91 -5.98
CA PHE A 169 3.88 -2.63 -7.08
C PHE A 169 4.03 -4.13 -6.81
N THR A 170 3.50 -4.65 -5.71
CA THR A 170 3.70 -6.05 -5.30
C THR A 170 3.29 -7.04 -6.40
N GLU A 171 2.10 -6.87 -6.98
CA GLU A 171 1.58 -7.73 -8.07
C GLU A 171 2.30 -7.49 -9.42
N VAL A 172 2.85 -6.30 -9.68
CA VAL A 172 3.49 -5.94 -10.97
C VAL A 172 4.97 -6.27 -11.01
N LEU A 173 5.66 -6.07 -9.89
CA LEU A 173 7.08 -6.41 -9.76
C LEU A 173 7.29 -7.92 -9.56
N SER A 174 6.22 -8.65 -9.19
CA SER A 174 6.26 -10.09 -8.92
C SER A 174 7.43 -10.43 -8.00
N LEU A 175 7.52 -9.73 -6.86
CA LEU A 175 8.69 -9.81 -5.97
C LEU A 175 8.95 -11.24 -5.48
N ASP A 176 7.89 -12.08 -5.41
CA ASP A 176 7.94 -13.52 -5.12
C ASP A 176 8.86 -14.31 -6.08
N CYS A 177 9.12 -13.79 -7.28
CA CYS A 177 9.98 -14.43 -8.28
C CYS A 177 11.48 -14.14 -8.10
N TRP A 178 11.88 -13.27 -7.18
CA TRP A 178 13.27 -12.80 -7.04
C TRP A 178 14.02 -13.40 -5.86
N ALA A 179 13.34 -13.63 -4.75
CA ALA A 179 13.83 -14.44 -3.63
C ALA A 179 12.86 -15.61 -3.45
N ASN A 180 13.32 -16.76 -2.96
CA ASN A 180 12.53 -18.00 -2.80
C ASN A 180 11.31 -17.83 -1.86
N GLY A 181 10.31 -17.06 -2.29
CA GLY A 181 9.36 -16.38 -1.41
C GLY A 181 10.00 -15.20 -0.66
N ILE A 182 9.25 -14.12 -0.47
CA ILE A 182 9.61 -13.01 0.42
C ILE A 182 8.66 -13.05 1.62
N SER A 183 9.18 -12.91 2.83
CA SER A 183 8.32 -12.84 4.03
C SER A 183 7.44 -11.58 4.01
N PRO A 184 6.27 -11.59 4.65
CA PRO A 184 5.37 -10.44 4.70
C PRO A 184 6.07 -9.18 5.24
N LEU A 185 6.86 -9.34 6.30
CA LEU A 185 7.67 -8.28 6.88
C LEU A 185 8.68 -7.70 5.87
N ALA A 186 9.37 -8.53 5.10
CA ALA A 186 10.33 -8.05 4.11
C ALA A 186 9.64 -7.32 2.95
N SER A 187 8.52 -7.84 2.44
CA SER A 187 7.70 -7.18 1.43
C SER A 187 7.20 -5.81 1.90
N TYR A 188 6.73 -5.73 3.14
CA TYR A 188 6.33 -4.48 3.77
C TYR A 188 7.49 -3.51 3.94
N THR A 189 8.66 -4.00 4.38
CA THR A 189 9.87 -3.19 4.57
C THR A 189 10.35 -2.58 3.25
N ILE A 190 10.40 -3.38 2.18
CA ILE A 190 10.76 -2.90 0.84
C ILE A 190 9.83 -1.77 0.40
N ARG A 191 8.52 -1.92 0.63
CA ARG A 191 7.53 -0.88 0.31
C ARG A 191 7.78 0.42 1.09
N MET A 192 8.10 0.33 2.37
CA MET A 192 8.40 1.48 3.22
C MET A 192 9.74 2.15 2.88
N LEU A 193 10.65 1.44 2.21
CA LEU A 193 11.92 1.99 1.73
C LEU A 193 11.83 2.68 0.35
N ILE A 194 10.70 2.59 -0.36
CA ILE A 194 10.51 3.25 -1.66
C ILE A 194 10.80 4.76 -1.59
N PRO A 195 10.27 5.54 -0.63
CA PRO A 195 10.59 6.96 -0.51
C PRO A 195 12.09 7.21 -0.30
N VAL A 196 12.76 6.39 0.53
CA VAL A 196 14.21 6.48 0.77
C VAL A 196 14.98 6.27 -0.52
N PHE A 197 14.62 5.24 -1.30
CA PHE A 197 15.23 4.95 -2.58
C PHE A 197 15.07 6.12 -3.57
N LEU A 198 13.89 6.74 -3.62
CA LEU A 198 13.63 7.88 -4.49
C LEU A 198 14.40 9.13 -4.04
N TYR A 199 14.49 9.40 -2.73
CA TYR A 199 15.31 10.50 -2.21
C TYR A 199 16.79 10.28 -2.50
N GLY A 200 17.30 9.07 -2.30
CA GLY A 200 18.67 8.71 -2.66
C GLY A 200 18.93 8.86 -4.16
N SER A 201 17.98 8.47 -5.00
CA SER A 201 18.05 8.65 -6.45
C SER A 201 18.07 10.13 -6.85
N SER A 202 17.32 11.00 -6.15
CA SER A 202 17.41 12.45 -6.36
C SER A 202 18.76 13.04 -5.97
N VAL A 203 19.40 12.54 -4.90
CA VAL A 203 20.76 12.96 -4.50
C VAL A 203 21.78 12.53 -5.54
N ILE A 204 21.66 11.31 -6.07
CA ILE A 204 22.53 10.84 -7.16
C ILE A 204 22.32 11.71 -8.41
N ALA A 205 21.07 12.02 -8.76
CA ALA A 205 20.76 12.89 -9.89
C ALA A 205 21.36 14.29 -9.74
N SER A 206 21.34 14.87 -8.52
CA SER A 206 21.99 16.17 -8.28
C SER A 206 23.50 16.08 -8.46
N SER A 207 24.12 15.03 -7.92
CA SER A 207 25.56 14.79 -8.01
C SER A 207 26.02 14.64 -9.48
N VAL A 208 25.29 13.88 -10.30
CA VAL A 208 25.60 13.72 -11.74
C VAL A 208 25.45 15.04 -12.50
N ALA A 209 24.46 15.85 -12.14
CA ALA A 209 24.27 17.16 -12.77
C ALA A 209 25.38 18.17 -12.42
N LEU A 210 25.98 18.05 -11.23
CA LEU A 210 27.15 18.87 -10.85
C LEU A 210 28.36 18.58 -11.73
N ASP A 211 28.67 17.29 -11.94
CA ASP A 211 29.77 16.87 -12.79
C ASP A 211 29.61 17.36 -14.25
N GLY A 212 28.36 17.57 -14.67
CA GLY A 212 28.00 18.14 -15.98
C GLY A 212 28.14 19.67 -16.09
N GLY A 213 28.63 20.38 -15.06
CA GLY A 213 28.91 21.82 -15.11
C GLY A 213 27.72 22.73 -14.79
N THR A 214 26.71 22.24 -14.07
CA THR A 214 25.59 23.09 -13.59
C THR A 214 26.01 23.95 -12.39
N HIS A 215 25.52 25.20 -12.30
CA HIS A 215 25.92 26.16 -11.27
C HIS A 215 25.50 25.73 -9.84
N TYR A 216 26.49 25.67 -8.93
CA TYR A 216 26.41 25.16 -7.54
C TYR A 216 25.34 25.81 -6.64
N GLU A 217 25.07 27.12 -6.76
CA GLU A 217 24.16 27.83 -5.84
C GLU A 217 22.69 27.34 -5.88
N TRP A 218 22.28 26.70 -6.97
CA TRP A 218 20.90 26.24 -7.18
C TRP A 218 20.68 24.77 -6.84
N GLU A 219 21.73 24.03 -6.51
CA GLU A 219 21.68 22.58 -6.36
C GLU A 219 20.89 22.16 -5.12
N HIS A 220 21.22 22.69 -3.95
CA HIS A 220 20.54 22.35 -2.69
C HIS A 220 19.08 22.77 -2.69
N LEU A 221 18.76 23.89 -3.33
CA LEU A 221 17.38 24.34 -3.50
C LEU A 221 16.64 23.43 -4.47
N SER A 222 17.24 23.06 -5.59
CA SER A 222 16.63 22.14 -6.55
C SER A 222 16.35 20.78 -5.90
N LEU A 223 17.35 20.19 -5.26
CA LEU A 223 17.25 18.91 -4.55
C LEU A 223 16.14 18.93 -3.49
N ALA A 224 16.11 19.97 -2.63
CA ALA A 224 15.06 20.12 -1.62
C ALA A 224 13.66 20.21 -2.25
N ASN A 225 13.54 20.91 -3.38
CA ASN A 225 12.29 21.00 -4.12
C ASN A 225 11.91 19.68 -4.79
N SER A 226 12.86 18.93 -5.36
CA SER A 226 12.58 17.62 -5.96
C SER A 226 12.10 16.64 -4.89
N ILE A 227 12.79 16.56 -3.75
CA ILE A 227 12.39 15.75 -2.60
C ILE A 227 10.99 16.16 -2.12
N GLY A 228 10.72 17.46 -2.00
CA GLY A 228 9.41 17.98 -1.63
C GLY A 228 8.30 17.59 -2.61
N GLN A 229 8.57 17.68 -3.93
CA GLN A 229 7.62 17.26 -4.97
C GLN A 229 7.37 15.75 -4.95
N ILE A 230 8.42 14.93 -4.82
CA ILE A 230 8.32 13.47 -4.69
C ILE A 230 7.46 13.12 -3.47
N THR A 231 7.73 13.76 -2.33
CA THR A 231 6.96 13.54 -1.08
C THR A 231 5.49 13.91 -1.27
N GLN A 232 5.18 15.03 -1.95
CA GLN A 232 3.79 15.39 -2.28
C GLN A 232 3.10 14.37 -3.20
N ALA A 233 3.83 13.74 -4.12
CA ALA A 233 3.29 12.74 -5.04
C ALA A 233 3.02 11.40 -4.34
N LEU A 234 3.85 11.04 -3.36
CA LEU A 234 3.75 9.79 -2.61
C LEU A 234 2.91 9.90 -1.33
N PHE A 235 2.44 11.09 -0.97
CA PHE A 235 1.83 11.35 0.33
C PHE A 235 0.67 10.40 0.66
N ILE A 236 -0.31 10.23 -0.23
CA ILE A 236 -1.44 9.31 -0.02
C ILE A 236 -0.96 7.85 0.09
N PRO A 237 -0.17 7.31 -0.88
CA PRO A 237 0.45 6.00 -0.77
C PRO A 237 1.17 5.73 0.56
N ILE A 238 1.95 6.71 1.04
CA ILE A 238 2.72 6.62 2.28
C ILE A 238 1.79 6.52 3.48
N VAL A 239 0.73 7.34 3.56
CA VAL A 239 -0.23 7.26 4.66
C VAL A 239 -0.90 5.88 4.69
N VAL A 240 -1.39 5.41 3.55
CA VAL A 240 -2.03 4.09 3.44
C VAL A 240 -1.06 2.97 3.83
N SER A 241 0.19 3.01 3.36
CA SER A 241 1.21 2.00 3.68
C SER A 241 1.61 2.02 5.15
N SER A 242 1.70 3.21 5.76
CA SER A 242 2.07 3.36 7.17
C SER A 242 1.02 2.80 8.11
N LEU A 243 -0.26 2.86 7.70
CA LEU A 243 -1.39 2.37 8.49
C LEU A 243 -1.81 0.94 8.15
N ALA A 244 -1.28 0.34 7.08
CA ALA A 244 -1.65 -1.01 6.63
C ALA A 244 -1.55 -2.10 7.72
N PRO A 245 -0.50 -2.14 8.59
CA PRO A 245 -0.43 -3.13 9.67
C PRO A 245 -1.54 -3.00 10.71
N LEU A 246 -2.22 -1.85 10.80
CA LEU A 246 -3.31 -1.62 11.75
C LEU A 246 -4.66 -2.11 11.23
N GLN A 247 -4.73 -2.52 9.95
CA GLN A 247 -5.95 -3.08 9.36
C GLN A 247 -5.97 -4.59 9.60
N CYS A 248 -6.59 -5.01 10.70
CA CYS A 248 -6.78 -6.41 11.03
C CYS A 248 -8.22 -6.83 10.73
N PHE A 249 -8.42 -8.04 10.21
CA PHE A 249 -9.74 -8.65 10.05
C PHE A 249 -9.85 -9.93 10.88
N SER A 250 -11.04 -10.17 11.41
CA SER A 250 -11.28 -11.26 12.36
C SER A 250 -11.67 -12.56 11.66
N HIS A 251 -11.04 -13.66 12.08
CA HIS A 251 -11.41 -15.00 11.67
C HIS A 251 -12.54 -15.58 12.52
N PRO A 252 -13.24 -16.64 12.07
CA PRO A 252 -14.28 -17.31 12.84
C PRO A 252 -13.73 -18.04 14.08
N SER A 253 -12.42 -18.33 14.09
CA SER A 253 -11.70 -18.76 15.29
C SER A 253 -11.70 -17.64 16.33
N ARG A 254 -12.03 -17.95 17.60
CA ARG A 254 -12.44 -16.97 18.61
C ARG A 254 -11.48 -15.80 18.87
N ASP A 255 -10.19 -15.92 18.56
CA ASP A 255 -9.20 -14.88 18.89
C ASP A 255 -8.16 -14.60 17.78
N ALA A 256 -8.31 -15.18 16.58
CA ALA A 256 -7.32 -14.99 15.51
C ALA A 256 -7.71 -13.84 14.57
N GLN A 257 -6.77 -12.93 14.32
CA GLN A 257 -6.91 -11.84 13.36
C GLN A 257 -5.70 -11.82 12.42
N SER A 258 -5.91 -11.45 11.16
CA SER A 258 -4.84 -11.28 10.17
C SER A 258 -4.81 -9.86 9.62
N VAL A 259 -3.61 -9.43 9.19
CA VAL A 259 -3.43 -8.15 8.51
C VAL A 259 -4.09 -8.22 7.14
N LEU A 260 -4.96 -7.27 6.82
CA LEU A 260 -5.77 -7.27 5.59
C LEU A 260 -4.92 -7.33 4.33
N GLN A 261 -3.84 -6.53 4.27
CA GLN A 261 -2.96 -6.50 3.10
C GLN A 261 -2.01 -7.70 3.02
N TYR A 262 -1.74 -8.36 4.15
CA TYR A 262 -0.84 -9.50 4.27
C TYR A 262 -1.55 -10.60 5.08
N PRO A 263 -2.55 -11.29 4.51
CA PRO A 263 -3.42 -12.18 5.27
C PRO A 263 -2.72 -13.40 5.89
N GLU A 264 -1.53 -13.76 5.38
CA GLU A 264 -0.62 -14.75 5.98
C GLU A 264 -0.04 -14.30 7.33
N GLN A 265 0.05 -12.99 7.58
CA GLN A 265 0.56 -12.42 8.82
C GLN A 265 -0.58 -12.22 9.81
N LEU A 266 -0.54 -12.95 10.93
CA LEU A 266 -1.44 -12.73 12.05
C LEU A 266 -1.14 -11.40 12.74
N CYS A 267 -2.16 -10.76 13.31
CA CYS A 267 -2.04 -9.52 14.10
C CYS A 267 -1.48 -9.75 15.51
N GLU A 268 -0.47 -10.62 15.59
CA GLU A 268 0.23 -11.02 16.78
C GLU A 268 1.65 -11.47 16.41
N GLY A 269 2.50 -11.67 17.43
CA GLY A 269 3.87 -12.13 17.24
C GLY A 269 4.86 -11.01 16.87
N GLY A 270 6.14 -11.38 16.80
CA GLY A 270 7.24 -10.42 16.63
C GLY A 270 7.26 -9.72 15.26
N GLU A 271 6.97 -10.43 14.18
CA GLU A 271 6.95 -9.86 12.83
C GLU A 271 5.86 -8.80 12.66
N TYR A 272 4.67 -9.05 13.22
CA TYR A 272 3.59 -8.07 13.27
C TYR A 272 4.01 -6.79 13.99
N TRP A 273 4.57 -6.90 15.20
CA TRP A 273 5.00 -5.73 15.96
C TRP A 273 6.16 -4.98 15.29
N ALA A 274 7.02 -5.68 14.54
CA ALA A 274 8.03 -5.06 13.69
C ALA A 274 7.38 -4.25 12.55
N MET A 275 6.37 -4.80 11.87
CA MET A 275 5.60 -4.07 10.84
C MET A 275 4.92 -2.83 11.43
N VAL A 276 4.30 -2.95 12.60
CA VAL A 276 3.69 -1.81 13.31
C VAL A 276 4.74 -0.75 13.66
N GLY A 277 5.91 -1.16 14.18
CA GLY A 277 7.00 -0.24 14.49
C GLY A 277 7.51 0.54 13.26
N ILE A 278 7.71 -0.15 12.14
CA ILE A 278 8.09 0.47 10.85
C ILE A 278 6.99 1.42 10.37
N GLY A 279 5.72 1.02 10.48
CA GLY A 279 4.56 1.86 10.11
C GLY A 279 4.49 3.14 10.94
N ILE A 280 4.68 3.06 12.26
CA ILE A 280 4.73 4.22 13.15
C ILE A 280 5.90 5.15 12.78
N ALA A 281 7.09 4.59 12.52
CA ALA A 281 8.23 5.38 12.10
C ALA A 281 7.96 6.12 10.78
N GLY A 282 7.35 5.44 9.80
CA GLY A 282 6.95 6.06 8.54
C GLY A 282 5.88 7.15 8.71
N LEU A 283 4.89 6.93 9.59
CA LEU A 283 3.88 7.91 9.92
C LEU A 283 4.49 9.17 10.56
N LEU A 284 5.40 9.01 11.52
CA LEU A 284 6.05 10.13 12.19
C LEU A 284 6.96 10.91 11.23
N ILE A 285 7.79 10.21 10.45
CA ILE A 285 8.81 10.83 9.60
C ILE A 285 8.17 11.42 8.33
N TYR A 286 7.43 10.61 7.58
CA TYR A 286 6.96 11.01 6.25
C TYR A 286 5.61 11.71 6.25
N VAL A 287 4.73 11.40 7.20
CA VAL A 287 3.38 11.99 7.23
C VAL A 287 3.37 13.20 8.15
N ILE A 288 3.55 12.98 9.47
CA ILE A 288 3.48 14.04 10.47
C ILE A 288 4.60 15.04 10.26
N GLY A 289 5.85 14.58 10.10
CA GLY A 289 7.01 15.43 9.85
C GLY A 289 6.83 16.32 8.62
N PHE A 290 6.32 15.76 7.51
CA PHE A 290 6.05 16.52 6.30
C PHE A 290 4.92 17.53 6.48
N VAL A 291 3.81 17.14 7.11
CA VAL A 291 2.70 18.07 7.42
C VAL A 291 3.19 19.21 8.29
N CYS A 292 3.91 18.93 9.37
CA CYS A 292 4.52 19.95 10.24
C CYS A 292 5.45 20.88 9.45
N LEU A 293 6.28 20.35 8.56
CA LEU A 293 7.15 21.14 7.69
C LEU A 293 6.34 22.05 6.76
N VAL A 294 5.26 21.56 6.16
CA VAL A 294 4.38 22.35 5.29
C VAL A 294 3.66 23.47 6.06
N PHE A 295 3.14 23.16 7.25
CA PHE A 295 2.51 24.14 8.12
C PHE A 295 3.51 25.22 8.55
N TRP A 296 4.68 24.80 9.05
CA TRP A 296 5.75 25.72 9.42
C TRP A 296 6.16 26.59 8.24
N ALA A 297 6.43 26.00 7.07
CA ALA A 297 6.83 26.75 5.88
C ALA A 297 5.79 27.81 5.47
N THR A 298 4.51 27.50 5.64
CA THR A 298 3.39 28.38 5.28
C THR A 298 3.17 29.51 6.28
N LEU A 299 3.28 29.22 7.59
CA LEU A 299 3.05 30.22 8.64
C LEU A 299 4.14 31.30 8.66
N TRP A 300 5.38 30.92 8.35
CA TRP A 300 6.53 31.81 8.44
C TRP A 300 6.87 32.51 7.12
N VAL A 301 6.05 32.36 6.08
CA VAL A 301 6.36 32.91 4.76
C VAL A 301 6.44 34.44 4.75
N GLY A 302 5.60 35.15 5.52
CA GLY A 302 5.60 36.61 5.56
C GLY A 302 6.91 37.17 6.12
N GLU A 303 7.26 36.73 7.33
CA GLU A 303 8.47 37.19 8.04
C GLU A 303 9.76 36.74 7.33
N LEU A 304 9.85 35.47 6.94
CA LEU A 304 11.10 34.92 6.38
C LEU A 304 11.36 35.38 4.94
N CYS A 305 10.35 35.79 4.17
CA CYS A 305 10.58 36.34 2.84
C CYS A 305 11.17 37.76 2.87
N GLU A 306 10.93 38.52 3.94
CA GLU A 306 11.55 39.84 4.11
C GLU A 306 13.04 39.72 4.45
N THR A 307 13.41 38.71 5.26
CA THR A 307 14.79 38.48 5.68
C THR A 307 15.60 37.64 4.70
N ASP A 308 14.97 36.65 4.05
CA ASP A 308 15.61 35.72 3.11
C ASP A 308 14.83 35.67 1.79
N PRO A 309 15.30 36.38 0.74
CA PRO A 309 14.65 36.36 -0.57
C PRO A 309 14.71 34.98 -1.26
N SER A 310 15.51 34.03 -0.75
CA SER A 310 15.58 32.65 -1.25
C SER A 310 14.53 31.73 -0.62
N TYR A 311 13.78 32.19 0.39
CA TYR A 311 12.78 31.37 1.08
C TYR A 311 11.71 30.79 0.13
N MET A 312 11.15 31.64 -0.74
CA MET A 312 10.18 31.21 -1.76
C MET A 312 10.79 30.22 -2.77
N LYS A 313 12.10 30.31 -3.03
CA LYS A 313 12.80 29.38 -3.92
C LYS A 313 12.99 28.03 -3.22
N ARG A 314 13.29 28.01 -1.92
CA ARG A 314 13.47 26.79 -1.13
C ARG A 314 12.19 25.96 -1.02
N PHE A 315 11.05 26.62 -0.83
CA PHE A 315 9.74 25.98 -0.76
C PHE A 315 8.95 26.09 -2.08
N ARG A 316 9.66 26.18 -3.20
CA ARG A 316 9.03 26.26 -4.52
C ARG A 316 8.06 25.10 -4.75
N PHE A 317 8.39 23.87 -4.36
CA PHE A 317 7.49 22.70 -4.46
C PHE A 317 6.13 22.90 -3.79
N LEU A 318 6.07 23.76 -2.77
CA LEU A 318 4.86 24.07 -2.03
C LEU A 318 4.07 25.21 -2.66
N PHE A 319 4.75 26.29 -3.04
CA PHE A 319 4.12 27.56 -3.40
C PHE A 319 4.03 27.81 -4.91
N TYR A 320 4.83 27.16 -5.75
CA TYR A 320 4.91 27.47 -7.19
C TYR A 320 3.58 27.35 -7.92
N ARG A 321 2.69 26.49 -7.40
CA ARG A 321 1.40 26.19 -8.04
C ARG A 321 0.30 27.20 -7.77
N PHE A 322 0.50 28.08 -6.78
CA PHE A 322 -0.51 29.05 -6.37
C PHE A 322 -0.05 30.47 -6.68
N ARG A 323 -1.02 31.36 -6.82
CA ARG A 323 -0.73 32.79 -6.80
C ARG A 323 -0.10 33.14 -5.45
N GLN A 324 0.91 34.01 -5.47
CA GLN A 324 1.63 34.43 -4.28
C GLN A 324 0.70 35.00 -3.20
N ASP A 325 -0.40 35.67 -3.55
CA ASP A 325 -1.38 36.19 -2.59
C ASP A 325 -2.20 35.10 -1.86
N ARG A 326 -2.14 33.85 -2.34
CA ARG A 326 -2.99 32.74 -1.90
C ARG A 326 -2.18 31.45 -1.68
N TYR A 327 -0.98 31.57 -1.13
CA TYR A 327 -0.05 30.45 -0.89
C TYR A 327 -0.59 29.37 0.07
N TYR A 328 -1.50 29.74 0.97
CA TYR A 328 -2.04 28.86 2.02
C TYR A 328 -2.85 27.67 1.50
N TRP A 329 -3.31 27.69 0.24
CA TRP A 329 -4.02 26.56 -0.38
C TRP A 329 -3.19 25.28 -0.41
N SER A 330 -1.87 25.39 -0.39
CA SER A 330 -1.03 24.19 -0.39
C SER A 330 -1.21 23.34 0.86
N THR A 331 -1.26 24.00 2.02
CA THR A 331 -1.50 23.38 3.32
C THR A 331 -2.89 22.80 3.43
N ILE A 332 -3.90 23.51 2.91
CA ILE A 332 -5.29 23.01 2.87
C ILE A 332 -5.35 21.69 2.09
N ILE A 333 -4.74 21.63 0.91
CA ILE A 333 -4.76 20.42 0.08
C ILE A 333 -4.00 19.26 0.72
N VAL A 334 -2.84 19.50 1.34
CA VAL A 334 -2.11 18.45 2.06
C VAL A 334 -2.94 17.93 3.24
N THR A 335 -3.60 18.82 3.98
CA THR A 335 -4.48 18.46 5.09
C THR A 335 -5.70 17.67 4.62
N GLN A 336 -6.31 18.08 3.51
CA GLN A 336 -7.41 17.35 2.87
C GLN A 336 -6.97 15.95 2.46
N ASN A 337 -5.82 15.82 1.80
CA ASN A 337 -5.30 14.51 1.39
C ASN A 337 -5.06 13.59 2.58
N MET A 338 -4.53 14.13 3.69
CA MET A 338 -4.33 13.37 4.93
C MET A 338 -5.67 12.91 5.51
N ALA A 339 -6.64 13.83 5.63
CA ALA A 339 -7.96 13.50 6.16
C ALA A 339 -8.66 12.43 5.32
N LEU A 340 -8.59 12.55 3.99
CA LEU A 340 -9.18 11.57 3.09
C LEU A 340 -8.48 10.21 3.21
N SER A 341 -7.15 10.17 3.25
CA SER A 341 -6.40 8.91 3.37
C SER A 341 -6.62 8.16 4.69
N LEU A 342 -7.11 8.84 5.74
CA LEU A 342 -7.46 8.21 7.01
C LEU A 342 -8.83 7.51 6.99
N VAL A 343 -9.71 7.84 6.04
CA VAL A 343 -11.08 7.32 5.99
C VAL A 343 -11.18 5.79 6.02
N PRO A 344 -10.37 5.01 5.24
CA PRO A 344 -10.44 3.55 5.27
C PRO A 344 -10.10 2.92 6.63
N PHE A 345 -9.48 3.68 7.53
CA PHE A 345 -8.96 3.18 8.80
C PHE A 345 -9.88 3.51 9.99
N ILE A 346 -10.94 4.30 9.79
CA ILE A 346 -11.83 4.76 10.88
C ILE A 346 -12.86 3.69 11.29
N LYS A 347 -13.16 2.70 10.45
CA LYS A 347 -14.03 1.55 10.79
C LYS A 347 -13.68 0.32 9.95
N VAL A 348 -12.76 -0.51 10.44
CA VAL A 348 -12.37 -1.77 9.78
C VAL A 348 -13.32 -2.91 10.16
N ASP A 349 -13.95 -2.90 11.33
CA ASP A 349 -14.65 -4.09 11.86
C ASP A 349 -16.01 -4.41 11.22
N ASP A 350 -16.75 -3.42 10.71
CA ASP A 350 -18.14 -3.60 10.24
C ASP A 350 -18.28 -3.77 8.71
N MET A 351 -17.25 -3.45 7.92
CA MET A 351 -17.37 -3.43 6.45
C MET A 351 -17.11 -4.77 5.77
N TYR A 352 -16.46 -5.72 6.45
CA TYR A 352 -16.19 -7.07 5.95
C TYR A 352 -17.23 -8.11 6.39
N VAL A 353 -18.29 -7.67 7.09
CA VAL A 353 -19.32 -8.53 7.66
C VAL A 353 -20.65 -8.27 6.96
N LYS A 354 -20.89 -9.01 5.88
CA LYS A 354 -22.20 -9.59 5.57
C LYS A 354 -22.06 -10.75 4.60
#